data_AF-A0A2E3ILR9-F1
#
_entry.id   AF-A0A2E3ILR9-F1
#
_cell.length_a   1.000
_cell.length_b   1.000
_cell.length_c   1.000
_cell.angle_alpha   90.00
_cell.angle_beta   90.00
_cell.angle_gamma   90.00
#
_symmetry.space_group_name_H-M   'P 1'
#
loop_
_entity.id
_entity.type
_entity.pdbx_description
1 polymer ?
#
loop_
_entity_poly.entity_id
_entity_poly.type
_entity_poly.pdbx_seq_one_letter_code
_entity_poly.pdbx_strand_id
1 'polypeptide(L)'
;MVKPVRLMGQFPPLPPGRAIRQIVLDGLLGQWRLLAATAILPLVLALLTDLAATLILDLRGQRGVVLSVDVLVVALVSVLLIELVIGGLYTTNVARLLGIGIRQGRLQASPEWSRAFTNVFIRLVSLYVPGGLILGAGFVGFLLVRAYLPVPQLAPLLLVIPGLVVLYLYVRFCFVITAAAVSAPYTFGDSMRATGGITILMTVLHLVFCVPLIFAQLGLQVSAASASVFGPSYFGYLLLTEVLFVLRVAVFTVVNLVCFVNRTGWAPGAHRI
;
A
#
# COMPACT_ATOMS: atom_id res chain seq x y z
N MET A 1 22.08 -17.83 -35.45
CA MET A 1 22.17 -18.33 -34.06
C MET A 1 21.60 -17.30 -33.11
N VAL A 2 20.35 -17.48 -32.68
CA VAL A 2 19.69 -16.61 -31.69
C VAL A 2 20.31 -16.92 -30.33
N LYS A 3 20.89 -15.91 -29.66
CA LYS A 3 21.33 -16.08 -28.27
C LYS A 3 20.10 -16.38 -27.41
N PRO A 4 20.10 -17.43 -26.58
CA PRO A 4 19.00 -17.67 -25.66
C PRO A 4 18.88 -16.45 -24.73
N VAL A 5 17.70 -15.84 -24.72
CA VAL A 5 17.33 -14.81 -23.74
C VAL A 5 17.52 -15.42 -22.36
N ARG A 6 18.35 -14.79 -21.52
CA ARG A 6 18.54 -15.23 -20.13
C ARG A 6 17.17 -15.29 -19.46
N LEU A 7 16.76 -16.49 -19.06
CA LEU A 7 15.54 -16.72 -18.31
C LEU A 7 15.53 -15.83 -17.06
N MET A 8 14.40 -15.17 -16.81
CA MET A 8 14.12 -14.39 -15.60
C MET A 8 14.59 -15.17 -14.37
N GLY A 9 15.61 -14.65 -13.68
CA GLY A 9 16.30 -15.32 -12.57
C GLY A 9 17.82 -15.26 -12.60
N GLN A 10 18.44 -14.80 -13.70
CA GLN A 10 19.90 -14.85 -13.89
C GLN A 10 20.67 -13.52 -13.71
N PHE A 11 20.03 -12.47 -13.17
CA PHE A 11 20.80 -11.30 -12.73
C PHE A 11 21.24 -11.51 -11.29
N PRO A 12 22.56 -11.50 -10.98
CA PRO A 12 23.01 -11.56 -9.61
C PRO A 12 22.36 -10.40 -8.83
N PRO A 13 21.84 -10.65 -7.62
CA PRO A 13 21.23 -9.59 -6.83
C PRO A 13 22.24 -8.45 -6.67
N LEU A 14 21.79 -7.22 -6.92
CA LEU A 14 22.64 -6.06 -6.70
C LEU A 14 23.11 -6.03 -5.24
N PRO A 15 24.39 -5.68 -4.99
CA PRO A 15 24.90 -5.59 -3.63
C PRO A 15 23.98 -4.70 -2.78
N PRO A 16 23.65 -5.10 -1.54
CA PRO A 16 22.69 -4.39 -0.70
C PRO A 16 22.95 -2.88 -0.62
N GLY A 17 24.22 -2.48 -0.48
CA GLY A 17 24.61 -1.07 -0.44
C GLY A 17 24.28 -0.29 -1.71
N ARG A 18 24.35 -0.92 -2.90
CA ARG A 18 23.98 -0.27 -4.17
C ARG A 18 22.47 -0.12 -4.31
N ALA A 19 21.71 -1.14 -3.89
CA ALA A 19 20.25 -1.08 -3.90
C ALA A 19 19.72 -0.03 -2.90
N ILE A 20 20.28 0.03 -1.69
CA ILE A 20 19.93 1.06 -0.69
C ILE A 20 20.26 2.45 -1.23
N ARG A 21 21.44 2.64 -1.83
CA ARG A 21 21.80 3.90 -2.49
C ARG A 21 20.79 4.31 -3.57
N GLN A 22 20.38 3.39 -4.44
CA GLN A 22 19.39 3.69 -5.48
C GLN A 22 18.02 4.06 -4.89
N ILE A 23 17.57 3.33 -3.87
CA ILE A 23 16.30 3.63 -3.18
C ILE A 23 16.35 5.01 -2.53
N VAL A 24 17.41 5.28 -1.76
CA VAL A 24 17.49 6.48 -0.92
C VAL A 24 17.94 7.70 -1.72
N LEU A 25 19.06 7.63 -2.42
CA LEU A 25 19.67 8.77 -3.09
C LEU A 25 19.02 9.06 -4.45
N ASP A 26 18.79 8.04 -5.27
CA ASP A 26 18.28 8.27 -6.63
C ASP A 26 16.74 8.32 -6.67
N GLY A 27 16.09 7.54 -5.80
CA GLY A 27 14.64 7.49 -5.66
C GLY A 27 14.09 8.57 -4.71
N LEU A 28 14.17 8.32 -3.41
CA LEU A 28 13.47 9.13 -2.40
C LEU A 28 14.02 10.56 -2.30
N LEU A 29 15.32 10.71 -2.04
CA LEU A 29 15.96 12.02 -1.90
C LEU A 29 16.22 12.67 -3.26
N GLY A 30 16.50 11.90 -4.31
CA GLY A 30 16.73 12.44 -5.65
C GLY A 30 15.48 13.08 -6.25
N GLN A 31 14.30 12.52 -5.95
CA GLN A 31 13.02 12.95 -6.51
C GLN A 31 12.08 13.58 -5.48
N TRP A 32 12.55 13.95 -4.29
CA TRP A 32 11.68 14.35 -3.16
C TRP A 32 10.71 15.48 -3.53
N ARG A 33 11.15 16.47 -4.32
CA ARG A 33 10.31 17.59 -4.76
C ARG A 33 9.16 17.13 -5.65
N LEU A 34 9.45 16.20 -6.56
CA LEU A 34 8.46 15.65 -7.48
C LEU A 34 7.51 14.69 -6.77
N LEU A 35 8.03 13.87 -5.85
CA LEU A 35 7.23 13.01 -4.98
C LEU A 35 6.28 13.83 -4.11
N ALA A 36 6.75 14.95 -3.53
CA ALA A 36 5.94 15.87 -2.76
C ALA A 36 4.89 16.58 -3.62
N ALA A 37 5.25 17.07 -4.80
CA ALA A 37 4.31 17.71 -5.71
C ALA A 37 3.19 16.74 -6.17
N THR A 38 3.55 15.50 -6.47
CA THR A 38 2.58 14.47 -6.89
C THR A 38 1.76 13.88 -5.74
N ALA A 39 2.23 14.04 -4.50
CA ALA A 39 1.52 13.65 -3.29
C ALA A 39 0.33 14.56 -2.96
N ILE A 40 0.31 15.81 -3.43
CA ILE A 40 -0.70 16.81 -3.04
C ILE A 40 -2.12 16.32 -3.35
N LEU A 41 -2.38 15.88 -4.58
CA LEU A 41 -3.72 15.43 -4.97
C LEU A 41 -4.15 14.17 -4.17
N PRO A 42 -3.34 13.09 -4.09
CA PRO A 42 -3.65 11.95 -3.23
C PRO A 42 -3.92 12.33 -1.78
N LEU A 43 -3.10 13.22 -1.20
CA LEU A 43 -3.25 13.70 0.17
C LEU A 43 -4.60 14.40 0.38
N VAL A 44 -4.96 15.33 -0.50
CA VAL A 44 -6.24 16.05 -0.43
C VAL A 44 -7.41 15.09 -0.58
N LEU A 45 -7.35 14.14 -1.52
CA LEU A 45 -8.41 13.16 -1.73
C LEU A 45 -8.59 12.25 -0.51
N ALA A 46 -7.50 11.82 0.13
CA ALA A 46 -7.56 10.95 1.29
C ALA A 46 -8.13 11.70 2.51
N LEU A 47 -7.67 12.94 2.74
CA LEU A 47 -8.23 13.84 3.77
C LEU A 47 -9.74 14.03 3.60
N LEU A 48 -10.19 14.31 2.38
CA LEU A 48 -11.61 14.50 2.10
C LEU A 48 -12.41 13.21 2.28
N THR A 49 -11.83 12.06 1.94
CA THR A 49 -12.49 10.75 2.09
C THR A 49 -12.71 10.43 3.58
N ASP A 50 -11.68 10.56 4.41
CA ASP A 50 -11.79 10.27 5.84
C ASP A 50 -12.64 11.30 6.60
N LEU A 51 -12.55 12.58 6.20
CA LEU A 51 -13.43 13.61 6.75
C LEU A 51 -14.90 13.33 6.39
N ALA A 52 -15.19 13.00 5.12
CA ALA A 52 -16.54 12.67 4.68
C ALA A 52 -17.09 11.43 5.39
N ALA A 53 -16.26 10.39 5.57
CA ALA A 53 -16.61 9.19 6.30
C ALA A 53 -17.02 9.51 7.75
N THR A 54 -16.21 10.31 8.43
CA THR A 54 -16.48 10.76 9.80
C THR A 54 -17.78 11.56 9.88
N LEU A 55 -17.99 12.49 8.94
CA LEU A 55 -19.18 13.32 8.87
C LEU A 55 -20.46 12.51 8.60
N ILE A 56 -20.39 11.52 7.70
CA ILE A 56 -21.53 10.62 7.42
C ILE A 56 -21.93 9.84 8.67
N LEU A 57 -20.96 9.30 9.42
CA LEU A 57 -21.24 8.57 10.65
C LEU A 57 -21.84 9.46 11.73
N ASP A 58 -21.36 10.71 11.83
CA ASP A 58 -21.90 11.67 12.78
C ASP A 58 -23.35 12.07 12.44
N LEU A 59 -23.62 12.37 11.17
CA LEU A 59 -24.97 12.69 10.68
C LEU A 59 -25.98 11.54 10.88
N ARG A 60 -25.51 10.30 10.89
CA ARG A 60 -26.34 9.11 11.14
C ARG A 60 -26.51 8.78 12.63
N GLY A 61 -25.96 9.59 13.53
CA GLY A 61 -25.98 9.33 14.97
C GLY A 61 -25.22 8.07 15.38
N GLN A 62 -24.34 7.55 14.52
CA GLN A 62 -23.54 6.34 14.76
C GLN A 62 -22.22 6.68 15.49
N ARG A 63 -22.22 7.81 16.21
CA ARG A 63 -21.05 8.35 16.88
C ARG A 63 -20.68 7.47 18.07
N GLY A 64 -19.42 7.01 18.13
CA GLY A 64 -18.95 6.12 19.18
C GLY A 64 -19.53 4.69 19.11
N VAL A 65 -20.32 4.38 18.07
CA VAL A 65 -20.81 3.04 17.82
C VAL A 65 -19.72 2.27 17.07
N VAL A 66 -19.13 1.27 17.74
CA VAL A 66 -17.98 0.54 17.19
C VAL A 66 -18.41 -0.63 16.29
N LEU A 67 -19.66 -1.09 16.41
CA LEU A 67 -20.14 -2.34 15.81
C LEU A 67 -21.56 -2.20 15.23
N SER A 68 -21.80 -1.20 14.38
CA SER A 68 -23.00 -1.16 13.54
C SER A 68 -22.68 -1.48 12.09
N VAL A 69 -23.66 -1.99 11.36
CA VAL A 69 -23.54 -2.28 9.93
C VAL A 69 -23.13 -1.01 9.17
N ASP A 70 -23.71 0.13 9.51
CA ASP A 70 -23.38 1.42 8.89
C ASP A 70 -21.91 1.81 9.11
N VAL A 71 -21.38 1.64 10.33
CA VAL A 71 -19.98 1.93 10.65
C VAL A 71 -19.05 1.02 9.86
N LEU A 72 -19.36 -0.27 9.78
CA LEU A 72 -18.58 -1.23 9.01
C LEU A 72 -18.60 -0.92 7.51
N VAL A 73 -19.76 -0.58 6.96
CA VAL A 73 -19.90 -0.23 5.53
C VAL A 73 -19.12 1.04 5.20
N VAL A 74 -19.27 2.11 6.00
CA VAL A 74 -18.55 3.35 5.77
C VAL A 74 -17.04 3.14 5.91
N ALA A 75 -16.58 2.45 6.95
CA ALA A 75 -15.16 2.14 7.13
C ALA A 75 -14.60 1.32 5.95
N LEU A 76 -15.33 0.30 5.48
CA LEU A 76 -14.92 -0.50 4.34
C LEU A 76 -14.81 0.34 3.06
N VAL A 77 -15.82 1.16 2.77
CA VAL A 77 -15.82 2.02 1.59
C VAL A 77 -14.65 3.02 1.63
N SER A 78 -14.42 3.67 2.78
CA SER A 78 -13.30 4.60 2.93
C SER A 78 -11.95 3.92 2.74
N VAL A 79 -11.75 2.76 3.37
CA VAL A 79 -10.51 1.98 3.19
C VAL A 79 -10.31 1.58 1.73
N LEU A 80 -11.36 1.14 1.03
CA LEU A 80 -11.26 0.78 -0.40
C LEU A 80 -10.94 2.00 -1.26
N LEU A 81 -11.54 3.16 -1.00
CA LEU A 81 -11.24 4.40 -1.72
C LEU A 81 -9.79 4.84 -1.48
N ILE A 82 -9.34 4.84 -0.23
CA ILE A 82 -7.98 5.26 0.14
C ILE A 82 -6.95 4.29 -0.41
N GLU A 83 -7.05 3.00 -0.12
CA GLU A 83 -6.02 2.02 -0.50
C GLU A 83 -6.03 1.70 -1.99
N LEU A 84 -7.20 1.51 -2.61
CA LEU A 84 -7.28 1.06 -4.00
C LEU A 84 -7.23 2.22 -4.99
N VAL A 85 -8.06 3.24 -4.77
CA VAL A 85 -8.20 4.35 -5.74
C VAL A 85 -7.08 5.35 -5.54
N ILE A 86 -6.95 5.90 -4.33
CA ILE A 86 -5.96 6.96 -4.04
C ILE A 86 -4.55 6.37 -3.99
N GLY A 87 -4.37 5.23 -3.31
CA GLY A 87 -3.11 4.50 -3.29
C GLY A 87 -2.69 4.02 -4.68
N GLY A 88 -3.63 3.52 -5.49
CA GLY A 88 -3.38 3.14 -6.88
C GLY A 88 -2.97 4.33 -7.75
N LEU A 89 -3.68 5.46 -7.65
CA LEU A 89 -3.38 6.71 -8.35
C LEU A 89 -1.95 7.14 -8.05
N TYR A 90 -1.59 7.18 -6.77
CA TYR A 90 -0.27 7.63 -6.36
C TYR A 90 0.83 6.64 -6.77
N THR A 91 0.60 5.34 -6.61
CA THR A 91 1.52 4.29 -7.08
C THR A 91 1.82 4.44 -8.58
N THR A 92 0.80 4.62 -9.41
CA THR A 92 0.97 4.82 -10.86
C THR A 92 1.77 6.09 -11.17
N ASN A 93 1.51 7.19 -10.47
CA ASN A 93 2.21 8.45 -10.69
C ASN A 93 3.67 8.39 -10.23
N VAL A 94 3.96 7.77 -9.08
CA VAL A 94 5.34 7.57 -8.58
C VAL A 94 6.15 6.68 -9.51
N ALA A 95 5.58 5.56 -9.99
CA ALA A 95 6.27 4.68 -10.92
C ALA A 95 6.66 5.40 -12.22
N ARG A 96 5.76 6.25 -12.69
CA ARG A 96 5.96 7.08 -13.87
C ARG A 96 6.99 8.19 -13.65
N LEU A 97 6.97 8.87 -12.51
CA LEU A 97 7.97 9.88 -12.14
C LEU A 97 9.40 9.33 -12.19
N LEU A 98 9.58 8.07 -11.79
CA LEU A 98 10.88 7.40 -11.84
C LEU A 98 11.33 7.03 -13.26
N GLY A 99 10.61 7.45 -14.30
CA GLY A 99 10.92 7.17 -15.71
C GLY A 99 10.54 5.75 -16.15
N ILE A 100 9.87 5.00 -15.29
CA ILE A 100 9.58 3.58 -15.47
C ILE A 100 8.18 3.49 -16.13
N GLY A 101 8.15 3.64 -17.47
CA GLY A 101 6.92 3.55 -18.27
C GLY A 101 6.41 4.86 -18.89
N ILE A 102 7.18 5.95 -18.81
CA ILE A 102 6.88 7.17 -19.58
C ILE A 102 7.80 7.25 -20.82
N ARG A 103 7.23 7.35 -22.03
CA ARG A 103 7.98 7.76 -23.24
C ARG A 103 8.08 9.29 -23.43
N GLN A 104 7.23 10.07 -22.74
CA GLN A 104 7.01 11.51 -22.98
C GLN A 104 7.45 12.47 -21.83
N GLY A 105 8.07 11.99 -20.76
CA GLY A 105 8.49 12.77 -19.58
C GLY A 105 7.41 13.52 -18.79
N ARG A 106 6.11 13.35 -19.07
CA ARG A 106 5.03 14.14 -18.45
C ARG A 106 3.96 13.27 -17.78
N LEU A 107 3.50 13.70 -16.61
CA LEU A 107 2.32 13.16 -15.93
C LEU A 107 1.06 13.71 -16.61
N GLN A 108 0.61 13.02 -17.66
CA GLN A 108 -0.64 13.34 -18.34
C GLN A 108 -1.59 12.15 -18.23
N ALA A 109 -2.89 12.44 -18.12
CA ALA A 109 -3.97 11.46 -18.17
C ALA A 109 -4.14 10.94 -19.61
N SER A 110 -3.16 10.17 -20.06
CA SER A 110 -3.16 9.53 -21.38
C SER A 110 -3.89 8.18 -21.33
N PRO A 111 -4.28 7.60 -22.48
CA PRO A 111 -4.82 6.23 -22.53
C PRO A 111 -3.88 5.19 -21.90
N GLU A 112 -2.56 5.39 -22.06
CA GLU A 112 -1.54 4.56 -21.42
C GLU A 112 -1.55 4.69 -19.89
N TRP A 113 -1.79 5.90 -19.38
CA TRP A 113 -1.91 6.15 -17.94
C TRP A 113 -3.11 5.39 -17.38
N SER A 114 -4.27 5.56 -18.03
CA SER A 114 -5.52 4.93 -17.61
C SER A 114 -5.39 3.41 -17.58
N ARG A 115 -4.72 2.82 -18.59
CA ARG A 115 -4.44 1.38 -18.62
C ARG A 115 -3.52 0.94 -17.48
N ALA A 116 -2.44 1.68 -17.22
CA ALA A 116 -1.52 1.37 -16.11
C ALA A 116 -2.22 1.48 -14.75
N PHE A 117 -3.01 2.53 -14.53
CA PHE A 117 -3.82 2.71 -13.32
C PHE A 117 -4.83 1.57 -13.15
N THR A 118 -5.57 1.22 -14.21
CA THR A 118 -6.53 0.10 -14.18
C THR A 118 -5.84 -1.20 -13.81
N ASN A 119 -4.67 -1.48 -14.38
CA ASN A 119 -3.91 -2.68 -14.04
C ASN A 119 -3.47 -2.66 -12.57
N VAL A 120 -2.93 -1.54 -12.07
CA VAL A 120 -2.56 -1.37 -10.66
C VAL A 120 -3.77 -1.59 -9.75
N PHE A 121 -4.89 -0.94 -10.03
CA PHE A 121 -6.13 -1.07 -9.30
C PHE A 121 -6.59 -2.53 -9.21
N ILE A 122 -6.63 -3.25 -10.33
CA ILE A 122 -7.00 -4.68 -10.35
C ILE A 122 -6.05 -5.52 -9.49
N ARG A 123 -4.74 -5.24 -9.51
CA ARG A 123 -3.76 -5.95 -8.67
C ARG A 123 -3.92 -5.64 -7.18
N LEU A 124 -4.19 -4.38 -6.84
CA LEU A 124 -4.49 -3.99 -5.47
C LEU A 124 -5.77 -4.68 -4.99
N VAL A 125 -6.86 -4.66 -5.76
CA VAL A 125 -8.10 -5.39 -5.44
C VAL A 125 -7.81 -6.88 -5.19
N SER A 126 -7.02 -7.51 -6.07
CA SER A 126 -6.66 -8.93 -5.95
C SER A 126 -5.87 -9.25 -4.67
N LEU A 127 -5.22 -8.26 -4.05
CA LEU A 127 -4.43 -8.42 -2.83
C LEU A 127 -5.21 -8.03 -1.57
N TYR A 128 -5.86 -6.86 -1.60
CA TYR A 128 -6.57 -6.30 -0.47
C TYR A 128 -7.92 -6.98 -0.21
N VAL A 129 -8.60 -7.54 -1.23
CA VAL A 129 -9.86 -8.27 -1.00
C VAL A 129 -9.60 -9.58 -0.23
N PRO A 130 -8.70 -10.48 -0.65
CA PRO A 130 -8.36 -11.65 0.16
C PRO A 130 -7.78 -11.27 1.53
N GLY A 131 -6.93 -10.23 1.59
CA GLY A 131 -6.37 -9.73 2.84
C GLY A 131 -7.45 -9.24 3.81
N GLY A 132 -8.41 -8.45 3.33
CA GLY A 132 -9.53 -7.96 4.11
C GLY A 132 -10.43 -9.10 4.61
N LEU A 133 -10.65 -10.13 3.79
CA LEU A 133 -11.39 -11.33 4.23
C LEU A 133 -10.64 -12.09 5.32
N ILE A 134 -9.32 -12.26 5.21
CA ILE A 134 -8.48 -12.93 6.22
C ILE A 134 -8.50 -12.15 7.54
N LEU A 135 -8.33 -10.83 7.50
CA LEU A 135 -8.38 -9.97 8.69
C LEU A 135 -9.78 -9.94 9.31
N GLY A 136 -10.82 -9.80 8.48
CA GLY A 136 -12.21 -9.80 8.91
C GLY A 136 -12.62 -11.12 9.57
N ALA A 137 -12.24 -12.25 8.98
CA ALA A 137 -12.48 -13.57 9.56
C ALA A 137 -11.73 -13.75 10.90
N GLY A 138 -10.47 -13.28 10.98
CA GLY A 138 -9.70 -13.26 12.22
C GLY A 138 -10.37 -12.44 13.32
N PHE A 139 -10.89 -11.27 12.96
CA PHE A 139 -11.61 -10.38 13.88
C PHE A 139 -12.94 -10.94 14.36
N VAL A 140 -13.74 -11.52 13.46
CA VAL A 140 -14.98 -12.21 13.83
C VAL A 140 -14.67 -13.41 14.73
N GLY A 141 -13.64 -14.21 14.40
CA GLY A 141 -13.17 -15.31 15.24
C GLY A 141 -12.74 -14.85 16.64
N PHE A 142 -12.00 -13.74 16.73
CA PHE A 142 -11.66 -13.12 18.00
C PHE A 142 -12.92 -12.75 18.81
N LEU A 143 -13.90 -12.07 18.19
CA LEU A 143 -15.12 -11.67 18.88
C LEU A 143 -15.95 -12.87 19.38
N LEU A 144 -16.04 -13.93 18.59
CA LEU A 144 -16.81 -15.13 18.93
C LEU A 144 -16.16 -15.97 20.03
N VAL A 145 -14.83 -16.05 20.05
CA VAL A 145 -14.10 -16.99 20.92
C VAL A 145 -13.51 -16.29 22.15
N ARG A 146 -13.35 -14.96 22.18
CA ARG A 146 -12.76 -14.24 23.34
C ARG A 146 -13.42 -14.54 24.67
N ALA A 147 -14.73 -14.80 24.68
CA ALA A 147 -15.50 -15.08 25.90
C ALA A 147 -15.36 -16.53 26.38
N TYR A 148 -14.82 -17.43 25.54
CA TYR A 148 -14.74 -18.87 25.77
C TYR A 148 -13.32 -19.42 25.70
N LEU A 149 -12.32 -18.57 25.48
CA LEU A 149 -10.92 -18.96 25.39
C LEU A 149 -10.38 -19.29 26.78
N PRO A 150 -9.90 -20.53 27.01
CA PRO A 150 -9.36 -20.94 28.32
C PRO A 150 -8.10 -20.14 28.71
N VAL A 151 -7.46 -19.49 27.74
CA VAL A 151 -6.31 -18.60 27.95
C VAL A 151 -6.58 -17.26 27.28
N PRO A 152 -7.06 -16.25 28.03
CA PRO A 152 -7.42 -14.92 27.49
C PRO A 152 -6.25 -14.22 26.79
N GLN A 153 -5.01 -14.54 27.18
CA GLN A 153 -3.79 -13.99 26.57
C GLN A 153 -3.56 -14.47 25.12
N LEU A 154 -4.20 -15.55 24.68
CA LEU A 154 -4.10 -16.06 23.31
C LEU A 154 -5.13 -15.41 22.36
N ALA A 155 -6.17 -14.75 22.89
CA ALA A 155 -7.20 -14.13 22.06
C ALA A 155 -6.63 -13.09 21.06
N PRO A 156 -5.66 -12.23 21.43
CA PRO A 156 -5.03 -11.31 20.47
C PRO A 156 -4.33 -12.02 19.29
N LEU A 157 -3.90 -13.28 19.43
CA LEU A 157 -3.26 -14.03 18.34
C LEU A 157 -4.21 -14.28 17.16
N LEU A 158 -5.53 -14.33 17.41
CA LEU A 158 -6.56 -14.43 16.37
C LEU A 158 -6.64 -13.19 15.48
N LEU A 159 -6.05 -12.07 15.90
CA LEU A 159 -5.92 -10.84 15.10
C LEU A 159 -4.50 -10.69 14.54
N VAL A 160 -3.49 -10.97 15.36
CA VAL A 160 -2.08 -10.80 14.99
C VAL A 160 -1.67 -11.77 13.88
N ILE A 161 -2.06 -13.05 13.97
CA ILE A 161 -1.67 -14.06 12.97
C ILE A 161 -2.24 -13.70 11.59
N PRO A 162 -3.54 -13.42 11.42
CA PRO A 162 -4.08 -12.89 10.17
C PRO A 162 -3.37 -11.63 9.67
N GLY A 163 -3.07 -10.69 10.57
CA GLY A 163 -2.26 -9.50 10.29
C GLY A 163 -0.92 -9.82 9.64
N LEU A 164 -0.17 -10.72 10.26
CA LEU A 164 1.15 -11.15 9.78
C LEU A 164 1.07 -11.93 8.47
N VAL A 165 0.03 -12.76 8.29
CA VAL A 165 -0.21 -13.47 7.03
C VAL A 165 -0.47 -12.48 5.90
N VAL A 166 -1.35 -11.50 6.10
CA VAL A 166 -1.64 -10.49 5.08
C VAL A 166 -0.41 -9.65 4.76
N LEU A 167 0.35 -9.26 5.77
CA LEU A 167 1.62 -8.56 5.57
C LEU A 167 2.62 -9.40 4.76
N TYR A 168 2.73 -10.69 5.09
CA TYR A 168 3.58 -11.62 4.34
C TYR A 168 3.11 -11.74 2.88
N LEU A 169 1.82 -11.99 2.65
CA LEU A 169 1.27 -12.09 1.29
C LEU A 169 1.48 -10.80 0.50
N TYR A 170 1.29 -9.63 1.13
CA TYR A 170 1.57 -8.33 0.51
C TYR A 170 3.02 -8.23 0.06
N VAL A 171 3.99 -8.53 0.93
CA VAL A 171 5.42 -8.52 0.61
C VAL A 171 5.76 -9.52 -0.52
N ARG A 172 5.08 -10.65 -0.56
CA ARG A 172 5.36 -11.71 -1.55
C ARG A 172 4.81 -11.39 -2.93
N PHE A 173 3.75 -10.59 -3.00
CA PHE A 173 3.05 -10.25 -4.23
C PHE A 173 3.17 -8.77 -4.64
N CYS A 174 3.88 -7.95 -3.87
CA CYS A 174 4.03 -6.52 -4.11
C CYS A 174 4.64 -6.19 -5.49
N PHE A 175 5.52 -7.06 -6.01
CA PHE A 175 6.13 -6.86 -7.34
C PHE A 175 5.12 -6.91 -8.47
N VAL A 176 3.96 -7.55 -8.27
CA VAL A 176 2.90 -7.56 -9.28
C VAL A 176 2.25 -6.18 -9.43
N ILE A 177 2.13 -5.41 -8.34
CA ILE A 177 1.64 -4.02 -8.38
C ILE A 177 2.63 -3.15 -9.14
N THR A 178 3.91 -3.28 -8.80
CA THR A 178 5.02 -2.60 -9.45
C THR A 178 5.08 -2.90 -10.95
N ALA A 179 5.01 -4.19 -11.32
CA ALA A 179 4.99 -4.62 -12.70
C ALA A 179 3.77 -4.07 -13.46
N ALA A 180 2.59 -4.04 -12.82
CA ALA A 180 1.39 -3.47 -13.40
C ALA A 180 1.54 -1.96 -13.68
N ALA A 181 2.15 -1.21 -12.76
CA ALA A 181 2.38 0.23 -12.92
C ALA A 181 3.27 0.55 -14.13
N VAL A 182 4.15 -0.38 -14.50
CA VAL A 182 5.14 -0.22 -15.59
C VAL A 182 4.80 -1.05 -16.83
N SER A 183 3.62 -1.67 -16.85
CA SER A 183 3.13 -2.56 -17.92
C SER A 183 4.06 -3.74 -18.24
N ALA A 184 4.77 -4.27 -17.23
CA ALA A 184 5.58 -5.47 -17.37
C ALA A 184 4.71 -6.74 -17.29
N PRO A 185 4.92 -7.73 -18.19
CA PRO A 185 4.24 -9.02 -18.12
C PRO A 185 4.81 -9.85 -16.96
N TYR A 186 4.20 -9.73 -15.79
CA TYR A 186 4.66 -10.36 -14.55
C TYR A 186 3.49 -10.94 -13.76
N THR A 187 3.64 -12.18 -13.28
CA THR A 187 2.57 -12.92 -12.59
C THR A 187 2.83 -13.05 -11.09
N PHE A 188 1.80 -13.47 -10.33
CA PHE A 188 1.95 -13.80 -8.91
C PHE A 188 2.97 -14.93 -8.67
N GLY A 189 3.04 -15.91 -9.58
CA GLY A 189 4.04 -16.99 -9.50
C GLY A 189 5.47 -16.50 -9.64
N ASP A 190 5.70 -15.55 -10.55
CA ASP A 190 7.01 -14.92 -10.73
C ASP A 190 7.41 -14.11 -9.50
N SER A 191 6.45 -13.37 -8.92
CA SER A 191 6.64 -12.56 -7.72
C SER A 191 7.10 -13.39 -6.52
N MET A 192 6.48 -14.55 -6.29
CA MET A 192 6.86 -15.46 -5.20
C MET A 192 8.31 -15.92 -5.31
N ARG A 193 8.81 -16.16 -6.52
CA ARG A 193 10.20 -16.61 -6.74
C ARG A 193 11.20 -15.47 -6.55
N ALA A 194 10.89 -14.28 -7.05
CA ALA A 194 11.81 -13.14 -7.00
C ALA A 194 11.90 -12.47 -5.62
N THR A 195 10.79 -12.41 -4.88
CA THR A 195 10.73 -11.73 -3.57
C THR A 195 11.32 -12.57 -2.43
N GLY A 196 11.50 -13.89 -2.61
CA GLY A 196 12.05 -14.79 -1.57
C GLY A 196 13.37 -14.32 -0.97
N GLY A 197 14.31 -13.87 -1.80
CA GLY A 197 15.61 -13.40 -1.34
C GLY A 197 15.63 -12.02 -0.69
N ILE A 198 14.49 -11.32 -0.61
CA ILE A 198 14.38 -9.98 0.02
C ILE A 198 13.19 -9.88 0.96
N THR A 199 12.49 -10.99 1.23
CA THR A 199 11.24 -11.00 2.00
C THR A 199 11.44 -10.38 3.37
N ILE A 200 12.50 -10.75 4.11
CA ILE A 200 12.80 -10.20 5.44
C ILE A 200 13.00 -8.68 5.38
N LEU A 201 13.81 -8.18 4.44
CA LEU A 201 14.05 -6.75 4.27
C LEU A 201 12.74 -6.01 3.99
N MET A 202 11.93 -6.52 3.07
CA MET A 202 10.63 -5.93 2.75
C MET A 202 9.71 -5.94 3.96
N THR A 203 9.61 -7.05 4.70
CA THR A 203 8.79 -7.12 5.91
C THR A 203 9.23 -6.11 6.96
N VAL A 204 10.54 -5.97 7.23
CA VAL A 204 11.06 -4.97 8.17
C VAL A 204 10.71 -3.55 7.74
N LEU A 205 10.93 -3.21 6.46
CA LEU A 205 10.53 -1.91 5.92
C LEU A 205 9.03 -1.70 6.06
N HIS A 206 8.21 -2.72 5.80
CA HIS A 206 6.77 -2.58 5.97
C HIS A 206 6.37 -2.32 7.42
N LEU A 207 6.98 -3.00 8.38
CA LEU A 207 6.74 -2.75 9.79
C LEU A 207 7.12 -1.32 10.19
N VAL A 208 8.29 -0.83 9.75
CA VAL A 208 8.77 0.53 10.07
C VAL A 208 7.81 1.61 9.59
N PHE A 209 7.17 1.44 8.43
CA PHE A 209 6.24 2.43 7.88
C PHE A 209 4.77 2.20 8.26
N CYS A 210 4.35 0.96 8.49
CA CYS A 210 2.96 0.66 8.88
C CYS A 210 2.70 0.88 10.37
N VAL A 211 3.68 0.62 11.26
CA VAL A 211 3.47 0.77 12.71
C VAL A 211 3.13 2.23 13.10
N PRO A 212 3.86 3.25 12.64
CA PRO A 212 3.47 4.65 12.91
C PRO A 212 2.09 5.02 12.36
N LEU A 213 1.75 4.51 11.17
CA LEU A 213 0.43 4.74 10.57
C LEU A 213 -0.69 4.14 11.43
N ILE A 214 -0.50 2.93 11.97
CA ILE A 214 -1.46 2.31 12.89
C ILE A 214 -1.64 3.18 14.15
N PHE A 215 -0.55 3.70 14.72
CA PHE A 215 -0.65 4.58 15.89
C PHE A 215 -1.37 5.89 15.57
N ALA A 216 -1.12 6.50 14.41
CA ALA A 216 -1.82 7.71 13.98
C ALA A 216 -3.32 7.44 13.76
N GLN A 217 -3.68 6.32 13.12
CA GLN A 217 -5.07 5.89 12.93
C GLN A 217 -5.79 5.62 14.25
N LEU A 218 -5.12 4.98 15.21
CA LEU A 218 -5.66 4.80 16.56
C LEU A 218 -5.90 6.15 17.25
N GLY A 219 -4.95 7.08 17.16
CA GLY A 219 -5.12 8.44 17.67
C GLY A 219 -6.29 9.19 17.02
N LEU A 220 -6.48 9.03 15.71
CA LEU A 220 -7.60 9.58 14.96
C LEU A 220 -8.94 9.01 15.45
N GLN A 221 -9.04 7.68 15.60
CA GLN A 221 -10.24 7.00 16.08
C GLN A 221 -10.61 7.43 17.51
N VAL A 222 -9.62 7.49 18.41
CA VAL A 222 -9.84 7.95 19.80
C VAL A 222 -10.29 9.41 19.82
N SER A 223 -9.68 10.26 18.97
CA SER A 223 -10.05 11.68 18.89
C SER A 223 -11.46 11.87 18.34
N ALA A 224 -11.86 11.09 17.32
CA ALA A 224 -13.19 11.12 16.73
C ALA A 224 -14.30 10.66 17.71
N ALA A 225 -13.96 9.78 18.66
CA ALA A 225 -14.86 9.33 19.71
C ALA A 225 -15.03 10.34 20.88
N SER A 226 -14.19 11.38 20.94
CA SER A 226 -14.23 12.39 22.01
C SER A 226 -15.22 13.53 21.73
N ALA A 227 -15.68 14.23 22.78
CA ALA A 227 -16.75 15.22 22.71
C ALA A 227 -16.40 16.53 21.95
N SER A 228 -15.10 16.86 21.79
CA SER A 228 -14.64 18.00 20.96
C SER A 228 -14.23 17.52 19.57
N VAL A 229 -15.25 17.20 18.79
CA VAL A 229 -15.30 16.41 17.55
C VAL A 229 -14.33 16.84 16.45
N PHE A 230 -14.16 18.14 16.30
CA PHE A 230 -13.29 18.75 15.28
C PHE A 230 -12.26 19.65 15.96
N GLY A 231 -11.70 19.15 17.06
CA GLY A 231 -10.62 19.82 17.77
C GLY A 231 -9.29 19.76 17.01
N PRO A 232 -8.30 20.56 17.42
CA PRO A 232 -6.95 20.51 16.85
C PRO A 232 -6.31 19.12 16.89
N SER A 233 -6.63 18.29 17.90
CA SER A 233 -6.16 16.91 18.00
C SER A 233 -6.67 16.03 16.86
N TYR A 234 -7.98 16.07 16.56
CA TYR A 234 -8.58 15.32 15.46
C TYR A 234 -7.94 15.68 14.13
N PHE A 235 -7.87 16.99 13.80
CA PHE A 235 -7.26 17.43 12.54
C PHE A 235 -5.76 17.12 12.47
N GLY A 236 -5.06 17.18 13.62
CA GLY A 236 -3.66 16.78 13.72
C GLY A 236 -3.45 15.31 13.39
N TYR A 237 -4.25 14.42 13.98
CA TYR A 237 -4.18 12.97 13.70
C TYR A 237 -4.67 12.62 12.29
N LEU A 238 -5.68 13.33 11.77
CA LEU A 238 -6.15 13.17 10.40
C LEU A 238 -5.03 13.50 9.42
N LEU A 239 -4.43 14.69 9.54
CA LEU A 239 -3.31 15.09 8.70
C LEU A 239 -2.11 14.14 8.83
N LEU A 240 -1.76 13.74 10.05
CA LEU A 240 -0.66 12.82 10.29
C LEU A 240 -0.90 11.45 9.63
N THR A 241 -2.12 10.93 9.75
CA THR A 241 -2.53 9.67 9.14
C THR A 241 -2.35 9.73 7.62
N GLU A 242 -2.84 10.79 6.98
CA GLU A 242 -2.75 10.90 5.52
C GLU A 242 -1.33 11.17 5.02
N VAL A 243 -0.54 11.96 5.75
CA VAL A 243 0.87 12.16 5.43
C VAL A 243 1.65 10.85 5.53
N LEU A 244 1.42 10.06 6.58
CA LEU A 244 2.06 8.75 6.75
C LEU A 244 1.59 7.75 5.69
N PHE A 245 0.32 7.77 5.31
CA PHE A 245 -0.23 6.94 4.24
C PHE A 245 0.47 7.23 2.90
N VAL A 246 0.51 8.51 2.49
CA VAL A 246 1.15 8.90 1.24
C VAL A 246 2.65 8.59 1.27
N LEU A 247 3.34 8.87 2.37
CA LEU A 247 4.75 8.52 2.54
C LEU A 247 4.99 7.01 2.38
N ARG A 248 4.17 6.18 3.04
CA ARG A 248 4.23 4.71 2.94
C ARG A 248 4.07 4.25 1.49
N VAL A 249 3.07 4.78 0.78
CA VAL A 249 2.81 4.41 -0.64
C VAL A 249 4.00 4.78 -1.52
N ALA A 250 4.57 5.99 -1.36
CA ALA A 250 5.75 6.40 -2.12
C ALA A 250 6.93 5.46 -1.85
N VAL A 251 7.28 5.27 -0.57
CA VAL A 251 8.43 4.45 -0.17
C VAL A 251 8.28 3.03 -0.68
N PHE A 252 7.14 2.39 -0.49
CA PHE A 252 6.95 1.02 -0.97
C PHE A 252 6.97 0.95 -2.49
N THR A 253 6.42 1.93 -3.19
CA THR A 253 6.47 1.96 -4.65
C THR A 253 7.91 2.05 -5.14
N VAL A 254 8.72 2.97 -4.60
CA VAL A 254 10.14 3.12 -4.95
C VAL A 254 10.93 1.86 -4.62
N VAL A 255 10.79 1.35 -3.41
CA VAL A 255 11.49 0.15 -2.94
C VAL A 255 11.15 -1.05 -3.82
N ASN A 256 9.87 -1.29 -4.07
CA ASN A 256 9.42 -2.40 -4.89
C ASN A 256 9.85 -2.24 -6.36
N LEU A 257 9.83 -1.03 -6.93
CA LEU A 257 10.35 -0.76 -8.28
C LEU A 257 11.83 -1.05 -8.40
N VAL A 258 12.65 -0.51 -7.50
CA VAL A 258 14.11 -0.72 -7.52
C VAL A 258 14.41 -2.21 -7.38
N CYS A 259 13.78 -2.89 -6.42
CA CYS A 259 14.01 -4.31 -6.23
C CYS A 259 13.47 -5.16 -7.40
N PHE A 260 12.35 -4.79 -8.01
CA PHE A 260 11.80 -5.44 -9.19
C PHE A 260 12.76 -5.33 -10.37
N VAL A 261 13.19 -4.11 -10.73
CA VAL A 261 14.15 -3.86 -11.83
C VAL A 261 15.43 -4.64 -11.60
N ASN A 262 15.97 -4.58 -10.38
CA ASN A 262 17.22 -5.21 -10.01
C ASN A 262 17.16 -6.74 -10.03
N ARG A 263 16.01 -7.34 -9.69
CA ARG A 263 15.83 -8.80 -9.68
C ARG A 263 15.45 -9.37 -11.04
N THR A 264 14.72 -8.62 -11.84
CA THR A 264 14.19 -9.09 -13.13
C THR A 264 15.06 -8.67 -14.30
N GLY A 265 15.93 -7.67 -14.13
CA GLY A 265 16.67 -7.03 -15.22
C GLY A 265 15.75 -6.26 -16.17
N TRP A 266 14.51 -5.96 -15.76
CA TRP A 266 13.55 -5.26 -16.59
C TRP A 266 14.01 -3.81 -16.79
N ALA A 267 14.15 -3.39 -18.05
CA ALA A 267 14.45 -2.02 -18.43
C ALA A 267 13.19 -1.33 -18.97
N PRO A 268 12.96 -0.04 -18.66
CA PRO A 268 11.89 0.75 -19.27
C PRO A 268 11.97 0.67 -20.80
N GLY A 269 10.91 0.18 -21.45
CA GLY A 269 10.84 0.01 -22.91
C GLY A 269 11.15 -1.40 -23.43
N ALA A 270 11.55 -2.34 -22.58
CA ALA A 270 11.68 -3.75 -22.94
C ALA A 270 10.28 -4.41 -23.05
N HIS A 271 9.58 -4.15 -24.16
CA HIS A 271 8.56 -5.09 -24.60
C HIS A 271 9.28 -6.40 -24.97
N ARG A 272 8.83 -7.54 -24.42
CA ARG A 272 9.27 -8.86 -24.89
C ARG A 272 9.12 -8.87 -26.42
N ILE A 273 10.24 -8.94 -27.13
CA ILE A 273 10.29 -9.34 -28.53
C ILE A 273 10.11 -10.86 -28.55
#